data_AF-A0A965UTF2-F1
#
_entry.id   AF-A0A965UTF2-F1
#
_cell.length_a   1.000
_cell.length_b   1.000
_cell.length_c   1.000
_cell.angle_alpha   90.00
_cell.angle_beta   90.00
_cell.angle_gamma   90.00
#
_symmetry.space_group_name_H-M   'P 1'
#
loop_
_entity.id
_entity.type
_entity.pdbx_description
1 polymer ?
#
loop_
_entity_poly.entity_id
_entity_poly.type
_entity_poly.pdbx_seq_one_letter_code
_entity_poly.pdbx_strand_id
1 'polypeptide(L)'
;MKDLILELHQEGIHVLPLQHNGHKFIHPNYSSKFDTGFSTDEIMALLDAGYDNAYAVMHGKCNPHLKALDFDEKNAPGKDLYATWSRIIDPDLLSKLVIEKTRSAGYHVYFLCPSQVTDKALASSATGSEWIACRSAANNCVTYAAPSPG
;
A
#
# COMPACT_ATOMS: atom_id res chain seq x y z
N MET A 1 14.26 -1.98 8.47
CA MET A 1 13.01 -1.23 8.25
C MET A 1 13.28 0.25 8.10
N LYS A 2 13.97 0.90 9.06
CA LYS A 2 14.54 2.25 8.86
C LYS A 2 15.19 2.48 7.49
N ASP A 3 16.13 1.62 7.10
CA ASP A 3 16.86 1.78 5.83
C ASP A 3 15.92 1.70 4.61
N LEU A 4 14.96 0.77 4.61
CA LEU A 4 13.96 0.63 3.55
C LEU A 4 13.05 1.87 3.43
N ILE A 5 12.62 2.42 4.57
CA ILE A 5 11.80 3.66 4.58
C ILE A 5 12.58 4.82 3.95
N LEU A 6 13.88 4.93 4.26
CA LEU A 6 14.75 5.96 3.70
C LEU A 6 15.03 5.73 2.21
N GLU A 7 15.24 4.48 1.80
CA GLU A 7 15.41 4.10 0.38
C GLU A 7 14.18 4.46 -0.44
N LEU A 8 12.98 4.03 -0.01
CA LEU A 8 11.72 4.37 -0.69
C LEU A 8 11.53 5.88 -0.80
N HIS A 9 11.83 6.64 0.27
CA HIS A 9 11.76 8.09 0.23
C HIS A 9 12.74 8.72 -0.77
N GLN A 10 13.96 8.19 -0.86
CA GLN A 10 14.96 8.63 -1.85
C GLN A 10 14.54 8.32 -3.28
N GLU A 11 13.81 7.21 -3.49
CA GLU A 11 13.22 6.85 -4.77
C GLU A 11 11.92 7.63 -5.11
N GLY A 12 11.47 8.51 -4.20
CA GLY A 12 10.27 9.31 -4.38
C GLY A 12 8.96 8.55 -4.11
N ILE A 13 9.05 7.39 -3.45
CA ILE A 13 7.89 6.64 -2.95
C ILE A 13 7.62 7.06 -1.51
N HIS A 14 6.57 7.84 -1.32
CA HIS A 14 6.18 8.34 -0.01
C HIS A 14 5.46 7.25 0.79
N VAL A 15 6.01 6.95 1.97
CA VAL A 15 5.43 6.01 2.92
C VAL A 15 5.14 6.69 4.25
N LEU A 16 4.28 6.06 5.04
CA LEU A 16 4.00 6.41 6.42
C LEU A 16 4.85 5.52 7.32
N PRO A 17 5.87 6.05 8.02
CA PRO A 17 6.59 5.30 9.05
C PRO A 17 5.64 4.97 10.21
N LEU A 18 5.71 3.73 10.70
CA LEU A 18 4.82 3.21 11.72
C LEU A 18 5.60 2.60 12.89
N GLN A 19 4.96 2.63 14.05
CA GLN A 19 5.30 1.81 15.20
C GLN A 19 4.40 0.57 15.21
N HIS A 20 4.93 -0.57 15.62
CA HIS A 20 4.19 -1.78 15.93
C HIS A 20 4.60 -2.29 17.32
N ASN A 21 3.63 -2.45 18.21
CA ASN A 21 3.89 -2.83 19.61
C ASN A 21 3.62 -4.32 19.91
N GLY A 22 3.48 -5.15 18.88
CA GLY A 22 3.12 -6.57 18.98
C GLY A 22 1.61 -6.84 18.87
N HIS A 23 0.76 -5.82 19.02
CA HIS A 23 -0.69 -5.96 18.92
C HIS A 23 -1.33 -5.10 17.83
N LYS A 24 -0.80 -3.90 17.61
CA LYS A 24 -1.35 -2.95 16.64
C LYS A 24 -0.28 -2.02 16.07
N PHE A 25 -0.59 -1.49 14.89
CA PHE A 25 0.11 -0.35 14.33
C PHE A 25 -0.28 0.94 15.06
N ILE A 26 0.71 1.77 15.36
CA ILE A 26 0.59 3.11 15.90
C ILE A 26 1.04 4.07 14.80
N HIS A 27 0.17 5.02 14.48
CA HIS A 27 0.36 5.95 13.38
C HIS A 27 0.78 7.31 13.95
N PRO A 28 1.72 8.02 13.32
CA PRO A 28 1.87 9.44 13.56
C PRO A 28 0.69 10.20 12.95
N ASN A 29 0.62 11.52 13.10
CA ASN A 29 -0.36 12.32 12.36
C ASN A 29 0.06 12.41 10.89
N TYR A 30 -0.80 11.98 9.96
CA TYR A 30 -0.47 11.91 8.53
C TYR A 30 -1.56 12.43 7.58
N SER A 31 -2.74 12.82 8.07
CA SER A 31 -3.87 13.14 7.18
C SER A 31 -3.58 14.32 6.24
N SER A 32 -2.76 15.29 6.66
CA SER A 32 -2.33 16.42 5.82
C SER A 32 -1.22 16.06 4.83
N LYS A 33 -0.65 14.85 4.92
CA LYS A 33 0.52 14.42 4.16
C LYS A 33 0.16 13.68 2.88
N PHE A 34 -1.12 13.43 2.62
CA PHE A 34 -1.53 12.82 1.34
C PHE A 34 -1.17 13.66 0.13
N ASP A 35 -1.11 14.99 0.27
CA ASP A 35 -0.77 15.87 -0.85
C ASP A 35 0.74 16.00 -1.07
N THR A 36 1.55 16.01 0.01
CA THR A 36 2.99 16.37 -0.07
C THR A 36 3.95 15.26 0.33
N GLY A 37 3.48 14.24 1.05
CA GLY A 37 4.33 13.31 1.77
C GLY A 37 5.01 13.98 2.97
N PHE A 38 5.84 13.20 3.67
CA PHE A 38 6.73 13.71 4.72
C PHE A 38 8.01 14.24 4.09
N SER A 39 8.55 15.34 4.60
CA SER A 39 9.90 15.79 4.24
C SER A 39 10.95 14.86 4.84
N THR A 40 12.20 14.97 4.38
CA THR A 40 13.33 14.21 4.95
C THR A 40 13.48 14.45 6.44
N ASP A 41 13.40 15.71 6.89
CA ASP A 41 13.52 16.06 8.32
C ASP A 41 12.37 15.46 9.14
N GLU A 42 11.15 15.43 8.58
CA GLU A 42 10.00 14.82 9.24
C GLU A 42 10.14 13.29 9.34
N ILE A 43 10.63 12.63 8.29
CA ILE A 43 10.92 11.20 8.33
C ILE A 43 11.99 10.91 9.40
N MET A 44 13.08 11.68 9.42
CA MET A 44 14.14 11.49 10.42
C MET A 44 13.61 11.67 11.84
N ALA A 45 12.81 12.71 12.09
CA ALA A 45 12.18 12.94 13.39
C ALA A 45 11.24 11.80 13.80
N LEU A 46 10.48 11.22 12.87
CA LEU A 46 9.62 10.06 13.13
C LEU A 46 10.45 8.81 13.46
N LEU A 47 11.51 8.56 12.70
CA LEU A 47 12.40 7.42 12.94
C LEU A 47 13.09 7.53 14.30
N ASP A 48 13.55 8.71 14.68
CA ASP A 48 14.17 8.96 16.00
C ASP A 48 13.16 8.84 17.15
N ALA A 49 11.87 9.09 16.88
CA ALA A 49 10.76 8.82 17.80
C ALA A 49 10.31 7.33 17.81
N GLY A 50 10.99 6.45 17.07
CA GLY A 50 10.77 5.01 17.08
C GLY A 50 9.73 4.51 16.07
N TYR A 51 9.30 5.32 15.09
CA TYR A 51 8.44 4.88 13.99
C TYR A 51 9.25 4.17 12.89
N ASP A 52 10.02 3.15 13.28
CA ASP A 52 11.06 2.56 12.44
C ASP A 52 10.92 1.04 12.26
N ASN A 53 9.82 0.45 12.74
CA ASN A 53 9.62 -1.00 12.73
C ASN A 53 8.45 -1.48 11.87
N ALA A 54 7.70 -0.56 11.24
CA ALA A 54 6.70 -0.84 10.22
C ALA A 54 6.52 0.36 9.26
N TYR A 55 5.84 0.15 8.13
CA TYR A 55 5.40 1.23 7.24
C TYR A 55 4.08 0.89 6.53
N ALA A 56 3.41 1.92 6.04
CA ALA A 56 2.32 1.79 5.08
C ALA A 56 2.58 2.67 3.86
N VAL A 57 2.25 2.15 2.68
CA VAL A 57 2.33 2.91 1.43
C VAL A 57 1.20 3.92 1.40
N MET A 58 1.53 5.19 1.11
CA MET A 58 0.55 6.27 1.02
C MET A 58 -0.05 6.35 -0.39
N HIS A 59 -1.38 6.43 -0.48
CA HIS A 59 -2.13 6.62 -1.72
C HIS A 59 -2.76 8.01 -1.71
N GLY A 60 -1.98 9.00 -2.13
CA GLY A 60 -2.35 10.41 -2.23
C GLY A 60 -1.57 11.11 -3.36
N LYS A 61 -1.76 12.41 -3.56
CA LYS A 61 -1.02 13.17 -4.59
C LYS A 61 0.50 13.17 -4.39
N CYS A 62 0.97 12.86 -3.18
CA CYS A 62 2.39 12.60 -2.92
C CYS A 62 2.93 11.44 -3.75
N ASN A 63 2.12 10.43 -4.08
CA ASN A 63 2.46 9.31 -4.95
C ASN A 63 1.54 9.27 -6.18
N PRO A 64 1.65 10.23 -7.12
CA PRO A 64 0.64 10.44 -8.16
C PRO A 64 0.54 9.24 -9.12
N HIS A 65 1.66 8.57 -9.36
CA HIS A 65 1.76 7.44 -10.30
C HIS A 65 1.63 6.08 -9.61
N LEU A 66 1.76 6.01 -8.29
CA LEU A 66 1.64 4.74 -7.58
C LEU A 66 0.18 4.27 -7.56
N LYS A 67 0.01 2.98 -7.78
CA LYS A 67 -1.27 2.27 -7.70
C LYS A 67 -1.06 0.98 -6.93
N ALA A 68 -2.11 0.54 -6.25
CA ALA A 68 -2.16 -0.80 -5.68
C ALA A 68 -3.47 -1.49 -6.00
N LEU A 69 -3.41 -2.78 -6.32
CA LEU A 69 -4.55 -3.66 -6.19
C LEU A 69 -4.52 -4.30 -4.80
N ASP A 70 -5.59 -4.14 -4.05
CA ASP A 70 -5.78 -4.63 -2.69
C ASP A 70 -6.79 -5.78 -2.72
N PHE A 71 -6.27 -7.01 -2.58
CA PHE A 71 -7.02 -8.26 -2.64
C PHE A 71 -7.46 -8.70 -1.25
N ASP A 72 -8.77 -8.65 -0.99
CA ASP A 72 -9.38 -9.13 0.24
C ASP A 72 -9.84 -10.60 0.11
N GLU A 73 -8.86 -11.51 0.14
CA GLU A 73 -9.11 -12.96 0.05
C GLU A 73 -9.99 -13.50 1.18
N LYS A 74 -9.98 -12.84 2.35
CA LYS A 74 -10.71 -13.33 3.53
C LYS A 74 -12.21 -13.08 3.42
N ASN A 75 -12.59 -11.92 2.89
CA ASN A 75 -14.00 -11.49 2.85
C ASN A 75 -14.65 -11.68 1.47
N ALA A 76 -13.89 -12.09 0.46
CA ALA A 76 -14.42 -12.48 -0.84
C ALA A 76 -15.21 -13.80 -0.76
N PRO A 77 -16.31 -13.95 -1.51
CA PRO A 77 -17.08 -15.20 -1.58
C PRO A 77 -16.38 -16.27 -2.43
N GLY A 78 -15.42 -15.87 -3.27
CA GLY A 78 -14.57 -16.76 -4.04
C GLY A 78 -13.29 -17.11 -3.28
N LYS A 79 -12.66 -18.23 -3.64
CA LYS A 79 -11.31 -18.57 -3.18
C LYS A 79 -10.29 -18.16 -4.23
N ASP A 80 -9.12 -17.75 -3.77
CA ASP A 80 -7.92 -17.56 -4.59
C ASP A 80 -8.09 -16.46 -5.68
N LEU A 81 -8.63 -15.29 -5.29
CA LEU A 81 -8.80 -14.14 -6.18
C LEU A 81 -7.47 -13.72 -6.83
N TYR A 82 -6.42 -13.58 -6.03
CA TYR A 82 -5.08 -13.23 -6.50
C TYR A 82 -4.52 -14.32 -7.44
N ALA A 83 -4.70 -15.60 -7.11
CA ALA A 83 -4.19 -16.68 -7.95
C ALA A 83 -4.93 -16.75 -9.29
N THR A 84 -6.23 -16.44 -9.30
CA THR A 84 -7.03 -16.36 -10.52
C THR A 84 -6.61 -15.16 -11.36
N TRP A 85 -6.46 -14.00 -10.74
CA TRP A 85 -6.01 -12.77 -11.40
C TRP A 85 -4.61 -12.93 -12.01
N SER A 86 -3.64 -13.46 -11.26
CA SER A 86 -2.24 -13.57 -11.71
C SER A 86 -2.05 -14.51 -12.89
N ARG A 87 -2.95 -15.49 -13.11
CA ARG A 87 -2.95 -16.36 -14.30
C ARG A 87 -3.43 -15.67 -15.58
N ILE A 88 -4.16 -14.57 -15.44
CA ILE A 88 -4.70 -13.80 -16.57
C ILE A 88 -3.73 -12.71 -17.01
N ILE A 89 -2.90 -12.21 -16.09
CA ILE A 89 -1.90 -11.18 -16.36
C ILE A 89 -0.77 -11.77 -17.20
N ASP A 90 -0.32 -10.99 -18.19
CA ASP A 90 0.86 -11.32 -18.99
C ASP A 90 2.08 -11.60 -18.07
N PRO A 91 2.81 -12.71 -18.26
CA PRO A 91 3.91 -13.08 -17.36
C PRO A 91 5.05 -12.06 -17.28
N ASP A 92 5.35 -11.36 -18.38
CA ASP A 92 6.38 -10.31 -18.39
C ASP A 92 5.90 -9.10 -17.58
N LEU A 93 4.63 -8.71 -17.72
CA LEU A 93 4.04 -7.68 -16.86
C LEU A 93 4.05 -8.09 -15.39
N LEU A 94 3.59 -9.30 -15.08
CA LEU A 94 3.54 -9.82 -13.71
C LEU A 94 4.91 -9.78 -13.02
N SER A 95 5.98 -10.09 -13.77
CA SER A 95 7.37 -10.07 -13.26
C SER A 95 7.88 -8.68 -12.85
N LYS A 96 7.19 -7.61 -13.28
CA LYS A 96 7.55 -6.21 -13.01
C LYS A 96 6.73 -5.60 -11.86
N LEU A 97 5.77 -6.33 -11.31
CA LEU A 97 4.92 -5.86 -10.22
C LEU A 97 5.57 -6.18 -8.87
N VAL A 98 5.40 -5.28 -7.90
CA VAL A 98 5.76 -5.58 -6.51
C VAL A 98 4.56 -6.23 -5.84
N ILE A 99 4.71 -7.48 -5.42
CA ILE A 99 3.63 -8.28 -4.86
C ILE A 99 3.96 -8.66 -3.43
N GLU A 100 3.06 -8.31 -2.52
CA GLU A 100 3.21 -8.56 -1.10
C GLU A 100 2.01 -9.30 -0.55
N LYS A 101 2.26 -10.32 0.28
CA LYS A 101 1.20 -11.00 1.02
C LYS A 101 0.88 -10.18 2.27
N THR A 102 -0.40 -9.88 2.47
CA THR A 102 -0.85 -9.13 3.64
C THR A 102 -1.01 -10.04 4.85
N ARG A 103 -1.01 -9.44 6.05
CA ARG A 103 -1.28 -10.15 7.30
C ARG A 103 -2.59 -10.92 7.35
N SER A 104 -3.60 -10.43 6.65
CA SER A 104 -4.95 -11.02 6.61
C SER A 104 -5.03 -12.13 5.56
N ALA A 105 -3.89 -12.64 5.08
CA ALA A 105 -3.76 -13.60 3.99
C ALA A 105 -4.27 -13.10 2.62
N GLY A 106 -4.42 -11.78 2.45
CA GLY A 106 -4.67 -11.14 1.16
C GLY A 106 -3.39 -10.79 0.42
N TYR A 107 -3.49 -9.96 -0.61
CA TYR A 107 -2.35 -9.49 -1.40
C TYR A 107 -2.44 -7.99 -1.71
N HIS A 108 -1.30 -7.31 -1.67
CA HIS A 108 -1.13 -6.02 -2.32
C HIS A 108 -0.26 -6.18 -3.55
N VAL A 109 -0.68 -5.58 -4.67
CA VAL A 109 0.09 -5.56 -5.92
C VAL A 109 0.34 -4.11 -6.29
N TYR A 110 1.57 -3.65 -6.15
CA TYR A 110 1.99 -2.28 -6.44
C TYR A 110 2.58 -2.14 -7.84
N PHE A 111 2.26 -1.03 -8.49
CA PHE A 111 2.79 -0.66 -9.79
C PHE A 111 2.72 0.84 -10.02
N LEU A 112 3.54 1.34 -10.95
CA LEU A 112 3.51 2.73 -11.40
C LEU A 112 2.69 2.82 -12.69
N CYS A 113 1.75 3.75 -12.74
CA CYS A 113 0.94 4.05 -13.91
C CYS A 113 0.93 5.58 -14.15
N PRO A 114 1.42 6.06 -15.31
CA PRO A 114 1.43 7.48 -15.62
C PRO A 114 0.02 8.02 -15.90
N SER A 115 -0.87 7.16 -16.40
CA SER A 115 -2.26 7.49 -16.69
C SER A 115 -3.09 7.49 -15.42
N GLN A 116 -4.13 8.33 -15.41
CA GLN A 116 -5.15 8.25 -14.38
C GLN A 116 -5.89 6.93 -14.52
N VAL A 117 -5.84 6.11 -13.47
CA VAL A 117 -6.61 4.87 -13.35
C VAL A 117 -7.96 5.24 -12.76
N THR A 118 -9.03 4.65 -13.27
CA THR A 118 -10.36 4.79 -12.69
C THR A 118 -10.35 4.15 -11.29
N ASP A 119 -10.72 4.90 -10.25
CA ASP A 119 -10.76 4.44 -8.86
C ASP A 119 -11.98 3.54 -8.60
N LYS A 120 -12.14 2.51 -9.41
CA LYS A 120 -13.21 1.53 -9.28
C LYS A 120 -12.61 0.20 -8.84
N ALA A 121 -13.23 -0.43 -7.86
CA ALA A 121 -12.96 -1.82 -7.53
C ALA A 121 -13.12 -2.71 -8.77
N LEU A 122 -12.17 -3.62 -8.98
CA LEU A 122 -12.25 -4.62 -10.04
C LEU A 122 -13.26 -5.72 -9.70
N ALA A 123 -13.48 -5.96 -8.41
CA ALA A 123 -14.51 -6.86 -7.90
C ALA A 123 -15.12 -6.30 -6.62
N SER A 124 -16.45 -6.33 -6.54
CA SER A 124 -17.20 -5.88 -5.37
C SER A 124 -18.48 -6.68 -5.19
N SER A 125 -18.99 -6.73 -3.96
CA SER A 125 -20.33 -7.23 -3.67
C SER A 125 -21.41 -6.29 -4.21
N ALA A 126 -22.65 -6.78 -4.30
CA ALA A 126 -23.81 -5.93 -4.60
C ALA A 126 -24.06 -4.85 -3.54
N THR A 127 -23.50 -5.00 -2.34
CA THR A 127 -23.64 -4.06 -1.22
C THR A 127 -22.44 -3.10 -1.10
N GLY A 128 -21.50 -3.13 -2.06
CA GLY A 128 -20.38 -2.20 -2.13
C GLY A 128 -19.11 -2.63 -1.38
N SER A 129 -19.05 -3.86 -0.86
CA SER A 129 -17.80 -4.40 -0.28
C SER A 129 -16.81 -4.67 -1.41
N GLU A 130 -15.64 -4.04 -1.35
CA GLU A 130 -14.58 -4.26 -2.34
C GLU A 130 -13.82 -5.55 -2.02
N TRP A 131 -13.63 -6.42 -3.01
CA TRP A 131 -12.81 -7.63 -2.88
C TRP A 131 -11.49 -7.52 -3.63
N ILE A 132 -11.48 -6.71 -4.71
CA ILE A 132 -10.27 -6.27 -5.38
C ILE A 132 -10.41 -4.76 -5.53
N ALA A 133 -9.86 -4.00 -4.58
CA ALA A 133 -9.90 -2.55 -4.62
C ALA A 133 -8.72 -2.01 -5.42
N CYS A 134 -8.94 -0.90 -6.12
CA CYS A 134 -7.86 -0.12 -6.72
C CYS A 134 -7.57 1.07 -5.80
N ARG A 135 -6.34 1.16 -5.28
CA ARG A 135 -5.84 2.27 -4.48
C ARG A 135 -4.95 3.17 -5.33
N SER A 136 -5.16 4.47 -5.25
CA SER A 136 -4.54 5.49 -6.07
C SER A 136 -4.44 6.82 -5.30
N ALA A 137 -3.75 7.78 -5.90
CA ALA A 137 -3.64 9.16 -5.41
C ALA A 137 -4.97 9.86 -5.09
N ALA A 138 -6.10 9.39 -5.61
CA ALA A 138 -7.41 9.97 -5.33
C ALA A 138 -8.08 9.42 -4.06
N ASN A 139 -7.62 8.28 -3.52
CA ASN A 139 -8.25 7.65 -2.36
C ASN A 139 -7.91 8.31 -1.02
N ASN A 140 -6.74 8.97 -0.91
CA ASN A 140 -6.21 9.49 0.35
C ASN A 140 -6.24 8.43 1.47
N CYS A 141 -5.65 7.27 1.18
CA CYS A 141 -5.61 6.12 2.09
C CYS A 141 -4.20 5.53 2.21
N VAL A 142 -4.03 4.55 3.10
CA VAL A 142 -2.77 3.82 3.25
C VAL A 142 -3.01 2.32 3.11
N THR A 143 -2.00 1.59 2.60
CA THR A 143 -1.98 0.13 2.59
C THR A 143 -0.76 -0.34 3.39
N TYR A 144 -0.98 -1.14 4.43
CA TYR A 144 0.12 -1.72 5.22
C TYR A 144 0.94 -2.67 4.35
N ALA A 145 2.27 -2.53 4.39
CA ALA A 145 3.16 -3.23 3.47
C ALA A 145 4.13 -4.16 4.20
N ALA A 146 4.51 -5.26 3.57
CA ALA A 146 5.57 -6.13 4.05
C ALA A 146 6.93 -5.41 3.94
N PRO A 147 7.92 -5.66 4.81
CA PRO A 147 7.95 -6.66 5.88
C PRO A 147 7.43 -6.11 7.23
N SER A 148 6.46 -5.19 7.25
CA SER A 148 5.88 -4.72 8.51
C SER A 148 5.33 -5.89 9.34
N PRO A 149 5.65 -5.97 10.65
CA PRO A 149 5.19 -7.06 11.50
C PRO A 149 3.67 -7.14 11.64
N GLY A 150 3.19 -8.37 11.79
CA GLY A 150 1.83 -8.69 12.18
C GLY A 150 0.97 -9.11 11.01
#